data_AF-A0A0V0W7N7-F1
#
_entry.id   AF-A0A0V0W7N7-F1
#
_cell.length_a   1.000
_cell.length_b   1.000
_cell.length_c   1.000
_cell.angle_alpha   90.00
_cell.angle_beta   90.00
_cell.angle_gamma   90.00
#
_symmetry.space_group_name_H-M   'P 1'
#
loop_
_entity.id
_entity.type
_entity.pdbx_description
1 polymer ?
#
loop_
_entity_poly.entity_id
_entity_poly.type
_entity_poly.pdbx_seq_one_letter_code
_entity_poly.pdbx_strand_id
1 'polypeptide(L)'
;MHTITYLEKRSETLVDRLQAFDEVIDNIHKIPGIVGEDIKSKCDKVISANKDLKEIKSIAEVLKGNSNAQVIGMNIESAVCFKYAPVTSAEVERSFLQLKHILSDRRYSLTPDNLKKMLVIM
;
A
#
# COMPACT_ATOMS: atom_id res chain seq x y z
N MET A 1 -20.47 -2.71 6.63
CA MET A 1 -20.17 -1.81 5.49
C MET A 1 -19.07 -0.78 5.79
N HIS A 2 -18.65 -0.51 7.03
CA HIS A 2 -17.68 0.56 7.31
C HIS A 2 -16.21 0.26 6.92
N THR A 3 -15.80 -1.01 6.90
CA THR A 3 -14.39 -1.40 6.66
C THR A 3 -13.96 -1.23 5.21
N ILE A 4 -14.87 -1.46 4.24
CA ILE A 4 -14.55 -1.29 2.81
C ILE A 4 -14.45 0.20 2.47
N THR A 5 -15.36 1.04 2.99
CA THR A 5 -15.33 2.50 2.79
C THR A 5 -14.12 3.16 3.45
N TYR A 6 -13.60 2.57 4.54
CA TYR A 6 -12.35 3.00 5.17
C TYR A 6 -11.15 2.79 4.23
N LEU A 7 -11.04 1.60 3.61
CA LEU A 7 -10.01 1.30 2.60
C LEU A 7 -10.16 2.12 1.31
N GLU A 8 -11.27 2.85 1.12
CA GLU A 8 -11.49 3.77 0.00
C GLU A 8 -11.01 5.20 0.26
N LYS A 9 -10.64 5.54 1.51
CA LYS A 9 -10.11 6.89 1.83
C LYS A 9 -8.70 7.07 1.26
N ARG A 10 -8.54 8.11 0.44
CA ARG A 10 -7.31 8.45 -0.29
C ARG A 10 -6.26 9.25 0.49
N SER A 11 -6.46 9.48 1.79
CA SER A 11 -5.56 10.34 2.58
C SER A 11 -4.63 9.58 3.52
N GLU A 12 -4.75 8.26 3.59
CA GLU A 12 -4.01 7.45 4.57
C GLU A 12 -2.61 7.14 4.06
N THR A 13 -1.65 7.27 4.96
CA THR A 13 -0.26 6.97 4.64
C THR A 13 -0.04 5.46 4.61
N LEU A 14 1.06 5.03 3.97
CA LEU A 14 1.50 3.64 4.00
C LEU A 14 1.60 3.10 5.43
N VAL A 15 2.02 3.94 6.37
CA VAL A 15 2.13 3.59 7.79
C VAL A 15 0.76 3.28 8.39
N ASP A 16 -0.23 4.14 8.17
CA ASP A 16 -1.58 3.97 8.70
C ASP A 16 -2.23 2.69 8.16
N ARG A 17 -2.04 2.41 6.87
CA ARG A 17 -2.61 1.22 6.22
C ARG A 17 -1.98 -0.08 6.72
N LEU A 18 -0.65 -0.08 6.91
CA LEU A 18 0.03 -1.23 7.48
C LEU A 18 -0.37 -1.47 8.93
N GLN A 19 -0.64 -0.40 9.70
CA GLN A 19 -1.19 -0.53 11.04
C GLN A 19 -2.57 -1.21 11.02
N ALA A 20 -3.49 -0.75 10.17
CA ALA A 20 -4.80 -1.39 10.03
C ALA A 20 -4.69 -2.86 9.59
N PHE A 21 -3.71 -3.17 8.73
CA PHE A 21 -3.42 -4.54 8.31
C PHE A 21 -2.93 -5.41 9.49
N ASP A 22 -2.00 -4.90 10.31
CA ASP A 22 -1.50 -5.61 11.48
C ASP A 22 -2.60 -5.81 12.55
N GLU A 23 -3.49 -4.83 12.74
CA GLU A 23 -4.67 -4.97 13.61
C GLU A 23 -5.61 -6.10 13.15
N VAL A 24 -5.83 -6.25 11.84
CA VAL A 24 -6.63 -7.35 11.29
C VAL A 24 -5.96 -8.69 11.54
N ILE A 25 -4.64 -8.79 11.36
CA ILE A 25 -3.87 -9.99 11.66
C ILE A 25 -4.01 -10.37 13.14
N ASP A 26 -3.84 -9.41 14.04
CA ASP A 26 -3.97 -9.63 15.48
C ASP A 26 -5.37 -10.12 15.86
N ASN A 27 -6.40 -9.59 15.21
CA ASN A 27 -7.77 -10.04 15.42
C ASN A 27 -8.01 -11.47 14.92
N ILE A 28 -7.43 -11.85 13.78
CA ILE A 28 -7.46 -13.24 13.28
C ILE A 28 -6.76 -14.18 14.29
N HIS A 29 -5.63 -13.76 14.83
CA HIS A 29 -4.84 -14.54 15.78
C HIS A 29 -5.54 -14.76 17.13
N LYS A 30 -6.53 -13.92 17.48
CA LYS A 30 -7.32 -14.05 18.71
C LYS A 30 -8.49 -15.02 18.58
N ILE A 31 -8.83 -15.50 17.37
CA ILE A 31 -9.98 -16.38 17.15
C ILE A 31 -9.67 -17.76 17.77
N PRO A 32 -10.42 -18.20 18.80
CA PRO A 32 -10.18 -19.50 19.43
C PRO A 32 -10.80 -20.66 18.62
N GLY A 33 -10.33 -21.88 18.90
CA GLY A 33 -10.90 -23.12 18.38
C GLY A 33 -10.24 -23.64 17.11
N ILE A 34 -10.61 -24.87 16.71
CA ILE A 34 -9.99 -25.60 15.59
C ILE A 34 -10.10 -24.81 14.27
N VAL A 35 -11.28 -24.24 14.01
CA VAL A 35 -11.50 -23.40 12.82
C VAL A 35 -10.64 -22.12 12.88
N GLY A 36 -10.44 -21.55 14.07
CA GLY A 36 -9.56 -20.40 14.26
C GLY A 36 -8.10 -20.72 13.93
N GLU A 37 -7.63 -21.89 14.36
CA GLU A 37 -6.28 -22.38 14.07
C GLU A 37 -6.08 -22.62 12.55
N ASP A 38 -7.08 -23.18 11.86
CA ASP A 38 -7.05 -23.35 10.41
C ASP A 38 -6.98 -22.01 9.66
N ILE A 39 -7.77 -21.01 10.09
CA ILE A 39 -7.75 -19.66 9.53
C ILE A 39 -6.39 -18.99 9.76
N LYS A 40 -5.86 -19.08 10.98
CA LYS A 40 -4.54 -18.53 11.33
C LYS A 40 -3.44 -19.17 10.50
N SER A 41 -3.42 -20.51 10.40
CA SER A 41 -2.44 -21.24 9.58
C SER A 41 -2.49 -20.79 8.12
N LYS A 42 -3.69 -20.56 7.57
CA LYS A 42 -3.83 -20.05 6.21
C LYS A 42 -3.35 -18.60 6.08
N CYS A 43 -3.65 -17.75 7.06
CA CYS A 43 -3.18 -16.36 7.09
C CYS A 43 -1.65 -16.30 7.09
N ASP A 44 -1.00 -17.05 7.98
CA ASP A 44 0.46 -17.09 8.11
C ASP A 44 1.14 -17.64 6.85
N LYS A 45 0.55 -18.64 6.19
CA LYS A 45 1.03 -19.16 4.90
C LYS A 45 0.98 -18.10 3.80
N VAL A 46 -0.08 -17.31 3.73
CA VAL A 46 -0.20 -16.23 2.73
C VAL A 46 0.81 -15.12 3.01
N ILE A 47 0.95 -14.72 4.28
CA ILE A 47 1.88 -13.66 4.70
C ILE A 47 3.33 -14.09 4.43
N SER A 48 3.70 -15.31 4.81
CA SER A 48 5.07 -15.83 4.61
C SER A 48 5.43 -16.05 3.14
N ALA A 49 4.45 -16.32 2.27
CA ALA A 49 4.66 -16.41 0.83
C ALA A 49 4.90 -15.05 0.16
N ASN A 50 4.42 -13.95 0.76
CA ASN A 50 4.56 -12.62 0.21
C ASN A 50 5.86 -11.93 0.68
N LYS A 51 6.93 -12.11 -0.09
CA LYS A 51 8.25 -11.50 0.21
C LYS A 51 8.21 -9.98 0.16
N ASP A 52 7.44 -9.41 -0.75
CA ASP A 52 7.37 -7.96 -1.00
C ASP A 52 6.71 -7.22 0.17
N LEU A 53 5.83 -7.89 0.92
CA LEU A 53 5.26 -7.34 2.16
C LEU A 53 6.35 -6.96 3.17
N LYS A 54 7.44 -7.74 3.24
CA LYS A 54 8.57 -7.44 4.14
C LYS A 54 9.33 -6.18 3.70
N GLU A 55 9.50 -5.99 2.39
CA GLU A 55 10.15 -4.81 1.83
C GLU A 55 9.30 -3.56 2.07
N ILE A 56 7.99 -3.64 1.81
CA ILE A 56 7.04 -2.55 2.08
C ILE A 56 7.02 -2.17 3.56
N LYS A 57 7.03 -3.15 4.48
CA LYS A 57 7.13 -2.87 5.93
C LYS A 57 8.44 -2.17 6.29
N SER A 58 9.54 -2.54 5.63
CA SER A 58 10.85 -1.92 5.87
C SER A 58 10.89 -0.46 5.39
N ILE A 59 10.25 -0.16 4.25
CA ILE A 59 10.05 1.22 3.78
C ILE A 59 9.20 2.02 4.78
N ALA A 60 8.15 1.42 5.33
CA ALA A 60 7.32 2.07 6.34
C ALA A 60 8.09 2.41 7.63
N GLU A 61 9.02 1.55 8.08
CA GLU A 61 9.88 1.86 9.23
C GLU A 61 10.84 3.03 8.95
N VAL A 62 11.33 3.16 7.70
CA VAL A 62 12.09 4.35 7.27
C VAL A 62 11.21 5.60 7.30
N LEU A 63 9.96 5.52 6.85
CA LEU A 63 9.01 6.64 6.89
C LEU A 63 8.64 7.08 8.31
N LYS A 64 8.63 6.15 9.28
CA LYS A 64 8.46 6.46 10.71
C LYS A 64 9.70 7.09 11.34
N GLY A 65 10.87 7.01 10.69
CA GLY A 65 12.16 7.42 11.26
C GLY A 65 12.81 6.38 12.17
N ASN A 66 12.29 5.14 12.20
CA ASN A 66 12.81 4.04 13.02
C ASN A 66 13.97 3.30 12.35
N SER A 67 14.21 3.53 11.06
CA SER A 67 15.24 2.86 10.27
C SER A 67 15.85 3.81 9.24
N ASN A 68 17.10 3.53 8.83
CA ASN A 68 17.78 4.34 7.83
C ASN A 68 17.55 3.77 6.41
N ALA A 69 17.24 4.63 5.43
CA ALA A 69 16.96 4.24 4.04
C ALA A 69 18.14 3.47 3.40
N GLN A 70 19.37 3.73 3.86
CA GLN A 70 20.57 3.03 3.41
C GLN A 70 20.55 1.53 3.73
N VAL A 71 19.84 1.11 4.79
CA VAL A 71 19.71 -0.31 5.19
C VAL A 71 18.87 -1.11 4.18
N ILE A 72 17.90 -0.45 3.52
CA ILE A 72 17.07 -1.04 2.47
C ILE A 72 17.63 -0.78 1.06
N GLY A 73 18.86 -0.26 0.95
CA GLY A 73 19.49 0.06 -0.34
C GLY A 73 18.77 1.16 -1.12
N MET A 74 17.99 2.01 -0.44
CA MET A 74 17.15 3.03 -1.08
C MET A 74 17.59 4.44 -0.65
N ASN A 75 17.40 5.43 -1.52
CA ASN A 75 17.60 6.84 -1.17
C ASN A 75 16.36 7.34 -0.37
N ILE A 76 16.54 8.40 0.43
CA ILE A 76 15.45 8.99 1.25
C ILE A 76 14.33 9.59 0.39
N GLU A 77 14.65 10.36 -0.65
CA GLU A 77 13.70 10.90 -1.63
C GLU A 77 12.85 9.79 -2.28
N SER A 78 13.46 8.67 -2.66
CA SER A 78 12.77 7.49 -3.19
C SER A 78 11.86 6.86 -2.15
N ALA A 79 12.30 6.76 -0.89
CA ALA A 79 11.46 6.23 0.19
C ALA A 79 10.23 7.12 0.44
N VAL A 80 10.37 8.45 0.36
CA VAL A 80 9.26 9.41 0.53
C VAL A 80 8.19 9.24 -0.55
N CYS A 81 8.55 8.81 -1.77
CA CYS A 81 7.58 8.51 -2.82
C CYS A 81 6.59 7.39 -2.44
N PHE A 82 6.95 6.52 -1.49
CA PHE A 82 6.08 5.46 -1.01
C PHE A 82 5.11 5.90 0.10
N LYS A 83 5.13 7.18 0.51
CA LYS A 83 4.27 7.70 1.60
C LYS A 83 2.79 7.38 1.39
N TYR A 84 2.32 7.39 0.15
CA TYR A 84 0.93 7.08 -0.22
C TYR A 84 0.84 5.86 -1.16
N ALA A 85 1.79 4.94 -1.06
CA ALA A 85 1.80 3.76 -1.91
C ALA A 85 0.50 2.95 -1.78
N PRO A 86 -0.11 2.52 -2.90
CA PRO A 86 -1.28 1.66 -2.87
C PRO A 86 -0.88 0.27 -2.37
N VAL A 87 -1.56 -0.23 -1.36
CA VAL A 87 -1.28 -1.56 -0.76
C VAL A 87 -2.39 -2.56 -1.02
N THR A 88 -3.55 -2.09 -1.48
CA THR A 88 -4.69 -2.95 -1.82
C THR A 88 -4.91 -3.03 -3.32
N SER A 89 -5.41 -4.17 -3.81
CA SER A 89 -5.72 -4.35 -5.23
C SER A 89 -6.72 -3.31 -5.75
N ALA A 90 -7.73 -2.96 -4.95
CA ALA A 90 -8.73 -1.96 -5.30
C ALA A 90 -8.11 -0.58 -5.57
N GLU A 91 -7.09 -0.20 -4.81
CA GLU A 91 -6.36 1.05 -5.03
C GLU A 91 -5.48 0.99 -6.26
N VAL A 92 -4.79 -0.14 -6.47
CA VAL A 92 -3.97 -0.37 -7.66
C VAL A 92 -4.83 -0.31 -8.93
N GLU A 93 -5.98 -1.00 -8.95
CA GLU A 93 -6.92 -0.98 -10.07
C GLU A 93 -7.46 0.43 -10.34
N ARG A 94 -7.86 1.16 -9.28
CA ARG A 94 -8.35 2.53 -9.43
C ARG A 94 -7.26 3.46 -9.97
N SER A 95 -6.03 3.32 -9.48
CA SER A 95 -4.87 4.08 -9.95
C SER A 95 -4.57 3.76 -11.42
N PHE A 96 -4.63 2.48 -11.79
CA PHE A 96 -4.44 2.03 -13.17
C PHE A 96 -5.52 2.55 -14.10
N LEU A 97 -6.80 2.55 -13.68
CA LEU A 97 -7.90 3.14 -14.45
C LEU A 97 -7.69 4.64 -14.67
N GLN A 98 -7.28 5.37 -13.63
CA GLN A 98 -6.96 6.79 -13.76
C GLN A 98 -5.80 7.00 -14.74
N LEU A 99 -4.69 6.28 -14.57
CA LEU A 99 -3.53 6.35 -15.46
C LEU A 99 -3.91 5.99 -16.92
N LYS A 100 -4.74 4.97 -17.13
CA LYS A 100 -5.26 4.59 -18.46
C LYS A 100 -6.04 5.74 -19.11
N HIS A 101 -6.86 6.46 -18.34
CA HIS A 101 -7.55 7.65 -18.84
C HIS A 101 -6.60 8.82 -19.10
N ILE A 102 -5.51 8.95 -18.33
CA ILE A 102 -4.48 9.99 -18.52
C ILE A 102 -3.67 9.72 -19.79
N LEU A 103 -3.28 8.48 -20.00
CA LEU A 103 -2.38 8.04 -21.08
C LEU A 103 -3.12 7.63 -22.36
N SER A 104 -4.44 7.80 -22.44
CA SER A 104 -5.19 7.46 -23.64
C SER A 104 -4.77 8.32 -24.83
N ASP A 105 -4.68 7.73 -26.02
CA ASP A 105 -4.28 8.38 -27.30
C ASP A 105 -5.10 9.61 -27.69
N ARG A 106 -6.27 9.81 -27.06
CA ARG A 106 -7.15 10.97 -27.28
C ARG A 106 -6.57 12.29 -26.75
N ARG A 107 -5.44 12.28 -26.04
CA ARG A 107 -4.76 13.49 -25.52
C ARG A 107 -3.52 13.84 -26.33
N TYR A 108 -3.70 14.45 -27.49
CA TYR A 108 -2.62 14.88 -28.40
C TYR A 108 -1.68 15.97 -27.84
N SER A 109 -1.89 16.46 -26.61
CA SER A 109 -1.10 17.55 -26.00
C SER A 109 -0.56 17.24 -24.59
N LEU A 110 -0.36 15.96 -24.26
CA LEU A 110 0.18 15.54 -22.97
C LEU A 110 1.70 15.83 -22.92
N THR A 111 2.08 17.04 -22.51
CA THR A 111 3.48 17.39 -22.25
C THR A 111 3.91 16.96 -20.84
N PRO A 112 5.22 16.77 -20.56
CA PRO A 112 5.70 16.45 -19.22
C PRO A 112 5.25 17.44 -18.14
N ASP A 113 5.18 18.73 -18.47
CA ASP A 113 4.70 19.77 -17.55
C ASP A 113 3.21 19.65 -17.23
N ASN A 114 2.38 19.29 -18.22
CA ASN A 114 0.96 19.03 -18.01
C ASN A 114 0.72 17.73 -17.25
N LEU A 115 1.56 16.72 -17.47
CA LEU A 115 1.53 15.46 -16.73
C LEU A 115 1.85 15.67 -15.25
N LYS A 116 2.89 16.45 -14.93
CA LYS A 116 3.24 16.81 -13.53
C LYS A 116 2.06 17.46 -12.81
N LYS A 117 1.38 18.42 -13.45
CA LYS A 117 0.20 19.10 -12.87
C LYS A 117 -0.97 18.15 -12.62
N MET A 118 -1.14 17.13 -13.46
CA MET A 118 -2.19 16.13 -13.28
C MET A 118 -1.85 15.10 -12.20
N LEU A 119 -0.57 14.74 -12.04
CA LEU A 119 -0.11 13.79 -11.03
C LEU A 119 -0.22 14.36 -9.60
N VAL A 120 -0.07 15.68 -9.45
CA VAL A 120 -0.20 16.40 -8.16
C VAL A 120 -1.64 16.38 -7.60
N ILE A 121 -2.64 16.19 -8.46
CA ILE A 121 -4.06 16.13 -8.06
C ILE A 121 -4.48 14.70 -7.68
N MET A 122 -3.68 13.68 -8.01
CA MET A 122 -4.02 12.27 -7.87
C MET A 122 -3.64 11.68 -6.51
#